data_AF-A0AAW4WXY3-F1
#
_entry.id   AF-A0AAW4WXY3-F1
#
_cell.length_a   1.000
_cell.length_b   1.000
_cell.length_c   1.000
_cell.angle_alpha   90.00
_cell.angle_beta   90.00
_cell.angle_gamma   90.00
#
_symmetry.space_group_name_H-M   'P 1'
#
loop_
_entity.id
_entity.type
_entity.pdbx_description
1 polymer ?
#
loop_
_entity_poly.entity_id
_entity_poly.type
_entity_poly.pdbx_seq_one_letter_code
_entity_poly.pdbx_strand_id
1 'polypeptide(L)' 'MTVIDNRLVNLISFRQNKGIKEPLYCGELYIDAENNALVQARLEINPAYVRQSTDMLIERKTRKWKITAQ' A
#
# COMPACT_ATOMS: atom_id res chain seq x y z
N MET A 1 -14.85 12.97 7.48
CA MET A 1 -15.78 12.01 6.88
C MET A 1 -15.24 11.67 5.50
N THR A 2 -14.80 10.43 5.28
CA THR A 2 -14.27 10.00 3.98
C THR A 2 -15.40 9.28 3.26
N VAL A 3 -15.65 9.67 2.01
CA VAL A 3 -16.65 9.03 1.15
C VAL A 3 -15.94 8.50 -0.08
N ILE A 4 -16.13 7.22 -0.37
CA ILE A 4 -15.61 6.56 -1.58
C ILE A 4 -16.79 5.90 -2.27
N ASP A 5 -16.97 6.15 -3.56
CA ASP A 5 -18.06 5.59 -4.37
C ASP A 5 -19.44 5.73 -3.70
N ASN A 6 -19.72 6.94 -3.17
CA ASN A 6 -20.94 7.27 -2.42
C ASN A 6 -21.16 6.48 -1.11
N ARG A 7 -20.17 5.73 -0.63
CA ARG A 7 -20.23 5.00 0.65
C ARG A 7 -19.43 5.72 1.72
N LEU A 8 -20.01 5.82 2.91
CA LEU A 8 -19.28 6.25 4.10
C LEU A 8 -18.28 5.17 4.48
N VAL A 9 -17.01 5.54 4.66
CA VAL A 9 -15.96 4.59 5.01
C VAL A 9 -15.19 4.98 6.27
N ASN A 10 -14.86 3.96 7.05
CA ASN A 10 -13.86 4.01 8.12
C ASN A 10 -12.47 3.84 7.51
N LEU A 11 -11.52 4.69 7.91
CA LEU A 11 -10.13 4.63 7.46
C LEU A 11 -9.26 4.00 8.56
N ILE A 12 -8.54 2.94 8.21
CA ILE A 12 -7.53 2.33 9.08
C ILE A 12 -6.16 2.49 8.42
N SER A 13 -5.29 3.28 9.04
CA SER A 13 -3.90 3.43 8.61
C SER A 13 -3.01 2.48 9.40
N PHE A 14 -2.10 1.79 8.72
CA PHE A 14 -1.14 0.88 9.34
C PHE A 14 0.26 1.10 8.82
N ARG A 15 1.23 0.89 9.71
CA ARG A 15 2.66 0.93 9.42
C ARG A 15 3.36 -0.12 10.26
N GLN A 16 4.48 -0.60 9.75
CA GLN A 16 5.39 -1.48 10.44
C GLN A 16 5.85 -0.91 11.80
N ASN A 17 5.83 -1.75 12.83
CA ASN A 17 6.28 -1.40 14.16
C ASN A 17 7.78 -1.06 14.18
N LYS A 18 8.17 -0.20 15.12
CA LYS A 18 9.58 0.12 15.36
C LYS A 18 10.36 -1.17 15.67
N GLY A 19 11.46 -1.39 14.97
CA GLY A 19 12.38 -2.52 15.21
C GLY A 19 12.22 -3.70 14.26
N ILE A 20 11.12 -3.80 13.50
CA ILE A 20 11.02 -4.74 12.39
C ILE A 20 11.92 -4.21 11.27
N LYS A 21 12.76 -5.05 10.66
CA LYS A 21 13.76 -4.65 9.65
C LYS A 21 13.42 -5.12 8.23
N GLU A 22 12.41 -5.97 8.12
CA GLU A 22 11.93 -6.52 6.87
C GLU A 22 11.17 -5.45 6.08
N PRO A 23 11.24 -5.46 4.74
CA PRO A 23 10.47 -4.57 3.88
C PRO A 23 8.98 -4.95 3.86
N LEU A 24 8.21 -4.54 4.88
CA LEU A 24 6.77 -4.78 4.91
C LEU A 24 5.98 -3.65 4.26
N TYR A 25 4.79 -3.98 3.76
CA TYR A 25 3.84 -2.98 3.27
C TYR A 25 3.33 -2.10 4.41
N CYS A 26 3.05 -0.84 4.09
CA CYS A 26 2.24 0.06 4.88
C CYS A 26 1.07 0.56 4.03
N GLY A 27 0.11 1.23 4.66
CA GLY A 27 -0.93 1.89 3.90
C GLY A 27 -2.23 2.03 4.64
N GLU A 28 -3.31 1.98 3.87
CA GLU A 28 -4.64 2.37 4.30
C GLU A 28 -5.69 1.38 3.84
N LEU A 29 -6.59 1.01 4.76
CA LEU A 29 -7.76 0.20 4.49
C LEU A 29 -9.00 1.08 4.62
N TYR A 30 -9.85 1.03 3.61
CA TYR A 30 -11.13 1.74 3.55
C TYR A 30 -12.24 0.72 3.76
N ILE A 31 -12.88 0.79 4.92
CA ILE A 31 -13.87 -0.18 5.37
C ILE A 31 -15.24 0.48 5.31
N ASP A 32 -16.21 -0.15 4.66
CA ASP A 32 -17.60 0.30 4.63
C ASP A 32 -18.14 0.47 6.05
N ALA A 33 -18.66 1.65 6.38
CA ALA A 33 -19.08 1.96 7.74
C ALA A 33 -20.38 1.27 8.16
N GLU A 34 -21.18 0.78 7.20
CA GLU A 34 -22.46 0.11 7.49
C GLU A 34 -22.28 -1.39 7.66
N ASN A 35 -21.51 -2.04 6.79
CA ASN A 35 -21.41 -3.51 6.74
C ASN A 35 -20.01 -4.06 7.05
N ASN A 36 -19.02 -3.20 7.30
CA ASN A 36 -17.63 -3.56 7.59
C ASN A 36 -16.88 -4.30 6.46
N ALA A 37 -17.39 -4.29 5.23
CA ALA A 37 -16.67 -4.84 4.09
C ALA A 37 -15.47 -3.98 3.72
N LEU A 38 -14.36 -4.61 3.31
CA LEU A 38 -13.22 -3.91 2.73
C LEU A 38 -13.60 -3.39 1.34
N VAL A 39 -13.66 -2.06 1.19
CA VAL A 39 -13.99 -1.39 -0.08
C VAL A 39 -12.75 -1.17 -0.92
N GLN A 40 -11.66 -0.74 -0.30
CA GLN A 40 -10.40 -0.46 -0.97
C GLN A 40 -9.23 -0.69 -0.03
N ALA A 41 -8.11 -1.17 -0.56
CA ALA A 41 -6.82 -1.19 0.13
C ALA A 41 -5.79 -0.44 -0.70
N ARG A 42 -5.14 0.56 -0.11
CA ARG A 42 -3.97 1.22 -0.68
C ARG A 42 -2.74 0.70 0.04
N LEU A 43 -1.89 -0.02 -0.69
CA LEU A 43 -0.68 -0.62 -0.16
C LEU A 43 0.54 0.04 -0.80
N GLU A 44 1.47 0.47 0.04
CA GLU A 44 2.73 1.06 -0.36
C GLU A 44 3.86 0.24 0.23
N ILE A 45 4.94 0.04 -0.55
CA ILE A 45 6.19 -0.44 0.02
C ILE A 45 6.72 0.67 0.91
N ASN A 46 7.06 0.34 2.15
CA ASN A 46 7.61 1.32 3.07
C ASN A 46 8.88 1.98 2.45
N PRO A 47 8.90 3.30 2.24
CA PRO A 47 9.98 4.02 1.55
C PRO A 47 11.37 3.75 2.13
N ALA A 48 11.44 3.50 3.45
CA ALA A 48 12.68 3.18 4.15
C ALA A 48 13.37 1.90 3.61
N TYR A 49 12.61 1.02 2.95
CA TYR A 49 13.09 -0.27 2.46
C TYR A 49 13.02 -0.43 0.93
N VAL A 50 12.67 0.62 0.17
CA VAL A 50 12.55 0.58 -1.30
C VAL A 50 13.80 0.04 -2.01
N ARG A 51 15.00 0.25 -1.42
CA ARG A 51 16.27 -0.32 -1.93
C ARG A 51 16.40 -1.83 -1.73
N GLN A 52 15.71 -2.41 -0.76
CA GLN A 52 15.69 -3.86 -0.48
C GLN A 52 14.50 -4.56 -1.14
N SER A 53 13.46 -3.80 -1.50
CA SER A 53 12.23 -4.33 -2.14
C SER A 53 12.27 -4.32 -3.66
N THR A 54 13.41 -4.00 -4.30
CA THR A 54 13.52 -3.89 -5.76
C THR A 54 13.14 -5.19 -6.46
N ASP A 55 13.40 -6.34 -5.82
CA ASP A 55 13.04 -7.67 -6.32
C ASP A 55 11.56 -8.05 -6.06
N MET A 56 10.85 -7.31 -5.19
CA MET A 56 9.42 -7.51 -4.91
C MET A 56 8.51 -6.79 -5.91
N LEU A 57 9.07 -5.93 -6.75
CA LEU A 57 8.34 -5.27 -7.82
C LEU A 57 8.08 -6.29 -8.94
N ILE A 58 6.83 -6.73 -9.11
CA ILE A 58 6.41 -7.43 -10.32
C ILE A 58 6.38 -6.39 -11.46
N GLU A 59 7.53 -6.15 -12.09
CA GLU A 59 7.56 -5.46 -13.38
C GLU A 59 6.88 -6.34 -14.42
N ARG A 60 5.73 -5.92 -14.95
CA ARG A 60 5.30 -6.39 -16.27
C ARG A 60 6.29 -5.82 -17.28
N LYS A 61 7.43 -6.50 -17.48
CA LYS A 61 8.49 -6.09 -18.41
C LYS A 61 7.95 -6.02 -19.84
N THR A 62 7.40 -4.86 -20.21
CA THR A 62 7.37 -4.46 -21.62
C THR A 62 8.83 -4.37 -22.06
N ARG A 63 9.18 -5.11 -23.11
CA ARG A 63 10.56 -5.25 -23.60
C ARG A 63 11.25 -3.89 -23.69
N LYS A 64 12.24 -3.67 -22.82
CA LYS A 64 13.42 -2.78 -22.96
C LYS A 64 13.55 -1.49 -22.14
N TRP A 65 12.72 -1.12 -21.17
CA TRP A 65 12.99 0.12 -20.40
C TRP A 65 13.49 -0.16 -18.99
N LYS A 66 14.63 0.44 -18.63
CA LYS A 66 15.17 0.48 -17.27
C LYS A 66 14.64 1.74 -16.59
N ILE A 67 13.91 1.58 -15.49
CA ILE A 67 13.49 2.70 -14.65
C ILE A 67 14.45 2.78 -13.46
N THR A 68 14.98 3.97 -13.20
CA THR A 68 15.81 4.26 -12.02
C THR A 68 14.98 5.12 -11.07
N ALA A 69 14.79 4.67 -9.83
CA ALA A 69 14.14 5.46 -8.80
C ALA A 69 15.07 6.61 -8.38
N GLN A 70 14.58 7.86 -8.45
CA GLN A 70 15.25 9.05 -7.90
C GLN A 70 15.00 9.18 -6.40
#